data_AF-A0A8J2Q788-F1
#
_entry.id   AF-A0A8J2Q788-F1
#
_cell.length_a   1.000
_cell.length_b   1.000
_cell.length_c   1.000
_cell.angle_alpha   90.00
_cell.angle_beta   90.00
_cell.angle_gamma   90.00
#
_symmetry.space_group_name_H-M   'P 1'
#
loop_
_entity.id
_entity.type
_entity.pdbx_description
1 polymer ?
#
loop_
_entity_poly.entity_id
_entity_poly.type
_entity_poly.pdbx_seq_one_letter_code
_entity_poly.pdbx_strand_id
1 'polypeptide(L)'
;MNTDLYKLLIVTLAIILIAIINHGNGCMVEYCANIYSERLDEGGIFIGMNAPYCQIITDYIHCLSETNRTCRGNLKYHTLQTLLHRQRREFSCNSFPETMKPSNYIPIGCAFPTDTAPHAMQRYCALFGSRHLRTLNGHFITCAHRGAYPLINNKHLLIQITHSFLGSGTTGISKVTVIVKENGRCTSRKQYEVGSDDERLPNSFTDGSIFVGNSERKPVEIKSLNQTYVEIILRYIATTIYIRRHGAYLSVALRIPERIVQEQTDNEFDICTTGCSRSDMIKLEEALANPISFTRCHGIRMKIPLKVAIERCNRANITDAFFDACVFDLLISGDEIFVAQIADAQYDIIDLYSPYIRHYFTGRQNLTLYDSKAGYKWMQCIRESSSSFINPEQISGSINLQQQCNNMNRLVLVMLIFIVFEYEIF
;
A
#
# COMPACT_ATOMS: atom_id res chain seq x y z
N MET A 1 -28.73 -42.78 39.64
CA MET A 1 -27.73 -42.21 38.71
C MET A 1 -28.34 -41.14 37.78
N ASN A 2 -29.30 -40.33 38.27
CA ASN A 2 -30.04 -39.36 37.44
C ASN A 2 -30.12 -37.95 38.06
N THR A 3 -29.57 -37.77 39.26
CA THR A 3 -29.55 -36.49 39.99
C THR A 3 -28.41 -35.58 39.55
N ASP A 4 -27.30 -36.14 39.06
CA ASP A 4 -26.12 -35.37 38.63
C ASP A 4 -26.31 -34.76 37.24
N LEU A 5 -27.03 -35.44 36.35
CA LEU A 5 -27.36 -34.91 35.02
C LEU A 5 -28.29 -33.68 35.13
N TYR A 6 -29.27 -33.72 36.03
CA TYR A 6 -30.19 -32.60 36.25
C TYR A 6 -29.49 -31.39 36.88
N LYS A 7 -28.55 -31.62 37.82
CA LYS A 7 -27.71 -30.55 38.39
C LYS A 7 -26.79 -29.94 37.33
N LEU A 8 -26.19 -30.75 36.46
CA LEU A 8 -25.35 -30.25 35.37
C LEU A 8 -26.16 -29.43 34.36
N LEU A 9 -27.39 -29.84 34.06
CA LEU A 9 -28.29 -29.10 33.16
C LEU A 9 -28.72 -27.75 33.76
N ILE A 10 -29.00 -27.71 35.06
CA ILE A 10 -29.34 -26.45 35.76
C ILE A 10 -28.15 -25.51 35.80
N VAL A 11 -26.95 -26.02 36.09
CA VAL A 11 -25.73 -25.20 36.13
C VAL A 11 -25.38 -24.66 34.75
N THR A 12 -25.52 -25.46 33.69
CA THR A 12 -25.28 -25.00 32.31
C THR A 12 -26.33 -23.99 31.86
N LEU A 13 -27.62 -24.20 32.16
CA LEU A 13 -28.66 -23.19 31.92
C LEU A 13 -28.42 -21.90 32.69
N ALA A 14 -27.96 -21.99 33.95
CA ALA A 14 -27.62 -20.81 34.75
C ALA A 14 -26.41 -20.06 34.19
N ILE A 15 -25.37 -20.77 33.73
CA ILE A 15 -24.21 -20.15 33.07
C ILE A 15 -24.61 -19.50 31.75
N ILE A 16 -25.48 -20.13 30.96
CA ILE A 16 -26.01 -19.58 29.71
C ILE A 16 -26.87 -18.35 29.99
N LEU A 17 -27.74 -18.38 31.00
CA LEU A 17 -28.52 -17.22 31.44
C LEU A 17 -27.63 -16.08 31.94
N ILE A 18 -26.57 -16.37 32.71
CA ILE A 18 -25.60 -15.36 33.17
C ILE A 18 -24.80 -14.78 31.99
N ALA A 19 -24.43 -15.59 31.01
CA ALA A 19 -23.75 -15.14 29.79
C ALA A 19 -24.65 -14.26 28.90
N ILE A 20 -25.95 -14.57 28.84
CA ILE A 20 -26.95 -13.76 28.13
C ILE A 20 -27.26 -12.45 28.89
N ILE A 21 -27.28 -12.48 30.23
CA ILE A 21 -27.48 -11.28 31.07
C ILE A 21 -26.24 -10.36 31.07
N ASN A 22 -25.03 -10.90 30.96
CA ASN A 22 -23.79 -10.12 30.82
C ASN A 22 -23.55 -9.58 29.39
N HIS A 23 -24.34 -10.01 28.41
CA HIS A 23 -24.49 -9.31 27.13
C HIS A 23 -25.52 -8.18 27.22
N GLY A 24 -25.62 -7.52 28.38
CA GLY A 24 -26.28 -6.23 28.48
C GLY A 24 -25.54 -5.22 27.60
N ASN A 25 -26.24 -4.69 26.58
CA ASN A 25 -25.73 -3.73 25.60
C ASN A 25 -24.73 -2.75 26.22
N GLY A 26 -23.46 -2.88 25.86
CA GLY A 26 -22.41 -1.94 26.26
C GLY A 26 -22.72 -0.52 25.77
N CYS A 27 -21.96 0.46 26.24
CA CYS A 27 -22.07 1.82 25.75
C CYS A 27 -21.73 1.89 24.25
N MET A 28 -22.73 2.13 23.37
CA MET A 28 -22.60 2.03 21.91
C MET A 28 -22.07 3.31 21.24
N VAL A 29 -21.16 4.03 21.91
CA VAL A 29 -20.60 5.30 21.39
C VAL A 29 -19.87 5.10 20.07
N GLU A 30 -19.03 4.06 19.95
CA GLU A 30 -18.29 3.79 18.72
C GLU A 30 -19.22 3.37 17.57
N TYR A 31 -20.28 2.61 17.88
CA TYR A 31 -21.28 2.23 16.88
C TYR A 31 -21.98 3.47 16.29
N CYS A 32 -22.47 4.38 17.14
CA CYS A 32 -23.10 5.62 16.68
C CYS A 32 -22.10 6.51 15.93
N ALA A 33 -20.85 6.59 16.39
CA ALA A 33 -19.79 7.35 15.71
C ALA A 33 -19.49 6.79 14.32
N ASN A 34 -19.43 5.46 14.18
CA ASN A 34 -19.18 4.80 12.91
C ASN A 34 -20.32 5.06 11.91
N ILE A 35 -21.59 4.97 12.34
CA ILE A 35 -22.74 5.30 11.48
C ILE A 35 -22.71 6.75 11.05
N TYR A 36 -22.38 7.68 11.96
CA TYR A 36 -22.23 9.09 11.62
C TYR A 36 -21.15 9.29 10.55
N SER A 37 -19.96 8.72 10.74
CA SER A 37 -18.85 8.82 9.80
C SER A 37 -19.20 8.20 8.45
N GLU A 38 -19.79 6.99 8.45
CA GLU A 38 -20.25 6.31 7.24
C GLU A 38 -21.27 7.15 6.46
N ARG A 39 -22.28 7.71 7.14
CA ARG A 39 -23.30 8.56 6.48
C ARG A 39 -22.72 9.86 5.96
N LEU A 40 -21.78 10.46 6.68
CA LEU A 40 -21.14 11.70 6.27
C LEU A 40 -20.23 11.47 5.04
N ASP A 41 -19.44 10.38 5.06
CA ASP A 41 -18.45 10.05 4.05
C ASP A 41 -19.06 9.37 2.81
N GLU A 42 -19.97 8.40 2.97
CA GLU A 42 -20.66 7.73 1.84
C GLU A 42 -21.82 8.57 1.28
N GLY A 43 -22.39 9.47 2.07
CA GLY A 43 -23.43 10.38 1.61
C GLY A 43 -22.91 11.52 0.75
N GLY A 44 -21.60 11.80 0.80
CA GLY A 44 -21.01 13.01 0.19
C GLY A 44 -21.60 14.30 0.77
N ILE A 45 -21.95 14.28 2.05
CA ILE A 45 -22.72 15.35 2.69
C ILE A 45 -21.77 16.44 3.22
N PHE A 46 -21.99 17.67 2.76
CA PHE A 46 -21.19 18.81 3.20
C PHE A 46 -21.53 19.22 4.63
N ILE A 47 -20.51 19.42 5.45
CA ILE A 47 -20.67 20.05 6.77
C ILE A 47 -21.09 21.50 6.56
N GLY A 48 -22.26 21.89 7.06
CA GLY A 48 -22.77 23.26 6.92
C GLY A 48 -24.26 23.39 7.20
N MET A 49 -24.81 24.58 7.00
CA MET A 49 -26.24 24.85 7.13
C MET A 49 -27.02 24.26 5.94
N ASN A 50 -27.21 22.95 5.92
CA ASN A 50 -27.97 22.23 4.90
C ASN A 50 -28.76 21.06 5.50
N ALA A 51 -29.87 20.69 4.83
CA ALA A 51 -30.79 19.66 5.33
C ALA A 51 -30.13 18.28 5.52
N PRO A 52 -29.33 17.76 4.57
CA PRO A 52 -28.68 16.44 4.74
C PRO A 52 -27.75 16.37 5.96
N TYR A 53 -26.96 17.42 6.19
CA TYR A 53 -26.04 17.46 7.33
C TYR A 53 -26.79 17.57 8.66
N CYS A 54 -27.82 18.41 8.69
CA CYS A 54 -28.68 18.54 9.87
C CYS A 54 -29.42 17.25 10.20
N GLN A 55 -29.80 16.44 9.20
CA GLN A 55 -30.34 15.11 9.43
C GLN A 55 -29.31 14.18 10.09
N ILE A 56 -28.07 14.13 9.57
CA ILE A 56 -27.01 13.28 10.13
C ILE A 56 -26.71 13.65 11.59
N ILE A 57 -26.56 14.94 11.90
CA ILE A 57 -26.34 15.40 13.29
C ILE A 57 -27.52 14.95 14.17
N THR A 58 -28.75 15.10 13.67
CA THR A 58 -29.96 14.72 14.41
C THR A 58 -30.02 13.22 14.68
N ASP A 59 -29.71 12.41 13.67
CA ASP A 59 -29.65 10.95 13.78
C ASP A 59 -28.55 10.51 14.76
N TYR A 60 -27.40 11.19 14.77
CA TYR A 60 -26.31 10.88 15.69
C TYR A 60 -26.67 11.23 17.14
N ILE A 61 -27.26 12.41 17.37
CA ILE A 61 -27.78 12.79 18.69
C ILE A 61 -28.81 11.77 19.17
N HIS A 62 -29.73 11.36 18.28
CA HIS A 62 -30.75 10.35 18.60
C HIS A 62 -30.10 9.00 18.96
N CYS A 63 -29.15 8.52 18.13
CA CYS A 63 -28.43 7.27 18.38
C CYS A 63 -27.75 7.27 19.75
N LEU A 64 -27.05 8.34 20.11
CA LEU A 64 -26.43 8.47 21.43
C LEU A 64 -27.50 8.49 22.54
N SER A 65 -28.60 9.20 22.36
CA SER A 65 -29.63 9.33 23.39
C SER A 65 -30.25 7.98 23.80
N GLU A 66 -30.39 7.04 22.85
CA GLU A 66 -30.86 5.67 23.11
C GLU A 66 -29.89 4.87 24.02
N THR A 67 -28.61 5.23 24.05
CA THR A 67 -27.56 4.53 24.81
C THR A 67 -27.26 5.21 26.15
N ASN A 68 -28.00 6.27 26.52
CA ASN A 68 -27.72 7.10 27.70
C ASN A 68 -27.59 6.27 28.99
N ARG A 69 -28.47 5.28 29.19
CA ARG A 69 -28.47 4.43 30.39
C ARG A 69 -27.17 3.65 30.56
N THR A 70 -26.61 3.14 29.48
CA THR A 70 -25.39 2.31 29.49
C THR A 70 -24.11 3.15 29.39
N CYS A 71 -24.22 4.43 29.03
CA CYS A 71 -23.11 5.36 28.84
C CYS A 71 -22.93 6.41 29.94
N ARG A 72 -23.62 6.32 31.09
CA ARG A 72 -23.58 7.34 32.15
C ARG A 72 -22.16 7.74 32.62
N GLY A 73 -21.24 6.78 32.70
CA GLY A 73 -19.84 6.99 33.11
C GLY A 73 -18.86 7.18 31.94
N ASN A 74 -19.33 7.23 30.69
CA ASN A 74 -18.45 7.33 29.53
C ASN A 74 -18.19 8.81 29.20
N LEU A 75 -16.93 9.26 29.33
CA LEU A 75 -16.54 10.64 29.03
C LEU A 75 -16.78 11.00 27.56
N LYS A 76 -16.45 10.10 26.63
CA LYS A 76 -16.60 10.30 25.17
C LYS A 76 -18.06 10.53 24.80
N TYR A 77 -19.00 9.80 25.42
CA TYR A 77 -20.44 10.02 25.27
C TYR A 77 -20.84 11.46 25.59
N HIS A 78 -20.48 11.96 26.77
CA HIS A 78 -20.85 13.32 27.22
C HIS A 78 -20.17 14.41 26.38
N THR A 79 -18.92 14.19 25.98
CA THR A 79 -18.19 15.08 25.07
C THR A 79 -18.92 15.17 23.72
N LEU A 80 -19.27 14.04 23.12
CA LEU A 80 -19.97 13.99 21.83
C LEU A 80 -21.37 14.60 21.92
N GLN A 81 -22.13 14.28 22.98
CA GLN A 81 -23.44 14.86 23.20
C GLN A 81 -23.38 16.40 23.26
N THR A 82 -22.40 16.94 24.00
CA THR A 82 -22.18 18.39 24.09
C THR A 82 -21.78 18.99 22.74
N LEU A 83 -20.82 18.38 22.05
CA LEU A 83 -20.32 18.85 20.76
C LEU A 83 -21.44 18.89 19.70
N LEU A 84 -22.20 17.80 19.56
CA LEU A 84 -23.25 17.68 18.56
C LEU A 84 -24.40 18.65 18.82
N HIS A 85 -24.79 18.86 20.08
CA HIS A 85 -25.82 19.86 20.41
C HIS A 85 -25.35 21.30 20.18
N ARG A 86 -24.06 21.60 20.35
CA ARG A 86 -23.48 22.88 19.96
C ARG A 86 -23.50 23.04 18.45
N GLN A 87 -23.05 22.03 17.72
CA GLN A 87 -22.97 22.01 16.26
C GLN A 87 -24.35 22.14 15.60
N ARG A 88 -25.37 21.45 16.13
CA ARG A 88 -26.78 21.58 15.70
C ARG A 88 -27.27 23.04 15.78
N ARG A 89 -26.86 23.79 16.81
CA ARG A 89 -27.21 25.20 16.98
C ARG A 89 -26.40 26.09 16.04
N GLU A 90 -25.10 25.84 15.92
CA GLU A 90 -24.18 26.59 15.07
C GLU A 90 -24.65 26.60 13.60
N PHE A 91 -25.11 25.45 13.10
CA PHE A 91 -25.63 25.33 11.74
C PHE A 91 -27.15 25.53 11.62
N SER A 92 -27.78 26.11 12.65
CA SER A 92 -29.22 26.43 12.66
C SER A 92 -30.12 25.28 12.23
N CYS A 93 -29.78 24.05 12.61
CA CYS A 93 -30.49 22.86 12.12
C CYS A 93 -31.98 22.79 12.50
N ASN A 94 -32.40 23.59 13.48
CA ASN A 94 -33.80 23.75 13.87
C ASN A 94 -34.67 24.45 12.79
N SER A 95 -34.07 25.11 11.79
CA SER A 95 -34.79 25.69 10.65
C SER A 95 -35.14 24.66 9.58
N PHE A 96 -34.68 23.42 9.70
CA PHE A 96 -35.02 22.33 8.81
C PHE A 96 -36.10 21.45 9.45
N PRO A 97 -37.16 21.08 8.73
CA PRO A 97 -38.24 20.28 9.30
C PRO A 97 -37.74 18.89 9.72
N GLU A 98 -38.13 18.42 10.91
CA GLU A 98 -37.83 17.07 11.45
C GLU A 98 -38.53 15.92 10.69
N THR A 99 -38.97 16.15 9.45
CA THR A 99 -39.93 15.29 8.73
C THR A 99 -39.30 14.21 7.86
N MET A 100 -37.98 14.06 7.82
CA MET A 100 -37.39 12.85 7.28
C MET A 100 -37.36 11.80 8.39
N LYS A 101 -38.33 10.86 8.38
CA LYS A 101 -38.13 9.52 8.97
C LYS A 101 -36.71 9.08 8.61
N PRO A 102 -35.92 8.51 9.54
CA PRO A 102 -34.51 8.15 9.30
C PRO A 102 -34.46 7.44 7.95
N SER A 103 -33.94 8.15 6.96
CA SER A 103 -34.08 7.69 5.60
C SER A 103 -33.24 6.42 5.53
N ASN A 104 -33.85 5.31 5.14
CA ASN A 104 -33.09 4.20 4.56
C ASN A 104 -32.53 4.63 3.20
N TYR A 105 -31.94 5.83 3.13
CA TYR A 105 -31.19 6.32 2.00
C TYR A 105 -29.88 5.56 2.00
N ILE A 106 -29.95 4.35 1.47
CA ILE A 106 -28.79 3.67 0.94
C ILE A 106 -28.51 4.39 -0.38
N PRO A 107 -27.38 5.09 -0.55
CA PRO A 107 -27.04 5.66 -1.85
C PRO A 107 -27.09 4.52 -2.89
N ILE A 108 -28.00 4.61 -3.86
CA ILE A 108 -28.23 3.59 -4.91
C ILE A 108 -27.06 3.58 -5.93
N GLY A 109 -25.92 4.19 -5.60
CA GLY A 109 -24.77 4.28 -6.49
C GLY A 109 -23.48 4.54 -5.74
N CYS A 110 -22.38 4.54 -6.49
CA CYS A 110 -21.06 4.78 -5.94
C CYS A 110 -20.93 6.19 -5.35
N ALA A 111 -20.57 6.26 -4.08
CA ALA A 111 -20.21 7.49 -3.40
C ALA A 111 -18.77 7.90 -3.74
N PHE A 112 -18.56 9.18 -4.01
CA PHE A 112 -17.22 9.76 -4.10
C PHE A 112 -16.98 10.56 -2.82
N PRO A 113 -15.85 10.33 -2.12
CA PRO A 113 -15.39 11.28 -1.12
C PRO A 113 -15.30 12.65 -1.80
N THR A 114 -15.92 13.67 -1.21
CA THR A 114 -15.89 15.02 -1.77
C THR A 114 -14.44 15.51 -1.83
N ASP A 115 -13.98 15.91 -3.02
CA ASP A 115 -12.63 16.45 -3.28
C ASP A 115 -12.26 17.66 -2.38
N THR A 116 -13.25 18.23 -1.68
CA THR A 116 -13.17 19.39 -0.80
C THR A 116 -13.18 19.05 0.69
N ALA A 117 -13.09 17.78 1.11
CA ALA A 117 -12.94 17.47 2.54
C ALA A 117 -11.65 18.15 3.06
N PRO A 118 -11.74 19.24 3.85
CA PRO A 118 -10.60 20.13 4.13
C PRO A 118 -9.47 19.49 4.94
N HIS A 119 -9.66 18.23 5.36
CA HIS A 119 -8.83 17.50 6.30
C HIS A 119 -8.55 16.05 5.87
N ALA A 120 -8.79 15.66 4.61
CA ALA A 120 -8.42 14.33 4.15
C ALA A 120 -6.88 14.20 4.11
N MET A 121 -6.29 13.77 5.23
CA MET A 121 -4.86 13.51 5.34
C MET A 121 -4.49 12.46 4.30
N GLN A 122 -3.67 12.86 3.32
CA GLN A 122 -3.14 11.95 2.30
C GLN A 122 -1.80 11.41 2.77
N ARG A 123 -1.49 10.19 2.34
CA ARG A 123 -0.16 9.59 2.43
C ARG A 123 0.38 9.36 1.03
N TYR A 124 1.70 9.31 0.95
CA TYR A 124 2.42 9.14 -0.31
C TYR A 124 3.45 8.02 -0.17
N CYS A 125 3.36 7.03 -1.06
CA CYS A 125 4.37 5.98 -1.20
C CYS A 125 4.90 6.00 -2.63
N ALA A 126 6.19 5.71 -2.81
CA ALA A 126 6.78 5.59 -4.15
C ALA A 126 7.87 4.53 -4.18
N LEU A 127 7.96 3.82 -5.29
CA LEU A 127 8.98 2.85 -5.61
C LEU A 127 9.58 3.22 -6.97
N PHE A 128 10.87 3.55 -6.98
CA PHE A 128 11.56 4.19 -8.10
C PHE A 128 13.04 3.79 -8.12
N GLY A 129 13.74 4.19 -9.19
CA GLY A 129 15.12 3.79 -9.42
C GLY A 129 15.24 2.27 -9.57
N SER A 130 16.37 1.74 -9.13
CA SER A 130 16.59 0.29 -9.18
C SER A 130 15.78 -0.47 -8.14
N ARG A 131 15.45 0.15 -6.99
CA ARG A 131 14.82 -0.47 -5.81
C ARG A 131 14.50 0.49 -4.64
N HIS A 132 14.46 1.80 -4.88
CA HIS A 132 14.31 2.80 -3.82
C HIS A 132 12.83 2.99 -3.48
N LEU A 133 12.51 2.84 -2.20
CA LEU A 133 11.17 2.91 -1.65
C LEU A 133 11.07 4.10 -0.71
N ARG A 134 10.03 4.90 -0.89
CA ARG A 134 9.52 5.80 0.13
C ARG A 134 8.24 5.21 0.70
N THR A 135 8.22 4.86 1.98
CA THR A 135 7.04 4.30 2.65
C THR A 135 5.99 5.38 2.93
N LEU A 136 4.76 4.97 3.25
CA LEU A 136 3.67 5.87 3.65
C LEU A 136 3.99 6.67 4.92
N ASN A 137 4.91 6.16 5.75
CA ASN A 137 5.38 6.82 6.97
C ASN A 137 6.52 7.82 6.74
N GLY A 138 7.00 7.97 5.50
CA GLY A 138 8.04 8.96 5.20
C GLY A 138 9.46 8.44 5.18
N HIS A 139 9.67 7.14 5.37
CA HIS A 139 11.02 6.57 5.36
C HIS A 139 11.46 6.26 3.95
N PHE A 140 12.67 6.71 3.60
CA PHE A 140 13.38 6.29 2.39
C PHE A 140 14.23 5.06 2.72
N ILE A 141 14.02 3.99 1.96
CA ILE A 141 14.60 2.68 2.17
C ILE A 141 15.02 2.12 0.81
N THR A 142 16.13 1.38 0.77
CA THR A 142 16.59 0.70 -0.45
C THR A 142 16.49 -0.81 -0.23
N CYS A 143 15.64 -1.49 -1.00
CA CYS A 143 15.31 -2.89 -0.76
C CYS A 143 16.06 -3.85 -1.70
N ALA A 144 16.58 -4.96 -1.19
CA ALA A 144 17.32 -5.98 -1.92
C ALA A 144 16.43 -7.15 -2.39
N HIS A 145 15.10 -7.01 -2.28
CA HIS A 145 14.13 -8.03 -2.61
C HIS A 145 14.09 -8.31 -4.12
N ARG A 146 13.98 -9.59 -4.50
CA ARG A 146 13.89 -10.04 -5.90
C ARG A 146 12.54 -10.71 -6.17
N GLY A 147 12.14 -10.74 -7.43
CA GLY A 147 10.89 -11.38 -7.83
C GLY A 147 9.67 -10.49 -7.52
N ALA A 148 8.52 -11.13 -7.36
CA ALA A 148 7.22 -10.47 -7.26
C ALA A 148 6.78 -10.30 -5.81
N TYR A 149 6.35 -9.09 -5.44
CA TYR A 149 5.87 -8.77 -4.10
C TYR A 149 4.87 -7.59 -4.10
N PRO A 150 4.02 -7.49 -3.08
CA PRO A 150 3.02 -6.43 -2.97
C PRO A 150 3.65 -5.11 -2.54
N LEU A 151 3.47 -4.07 -3.35
CA LEU A 151 3.73 -2.68 -2.97
C LEU A 151 2.66 -2.17 -2.02
N ILE A 152 1.39 -2.45 -2.33
CA ILE A 152 0.22 -2.26 -1.46
C ILE A 152 -0.69 -3.46 -1.62
N ASN A 153 -1.26 -3.93 -0.51
CA ASN A 153 -2.34 -4.89 -0.52
C ASN A 153 -3.35 -4.48 0.56
N ASN A 154 -4.55 -4.07 0.15
CA ASN A 154 -5.63 -3.74 1.07
C ASN A 154 -6.98 -4.20 0.51
N LYS A 155 -8.06 -4.07 1.28
CA LYS A 155 -9.41 -4.47 0.86
C LYS A 155 -9.89 -3.88 -0.48
N HIS A 156 -9.30 -2.79 -0.97
CA HIS A 156 -9.72 -2.11 -2.20
C HIS A 156 -8.82 -2.37 -3.40
N LEU A 157 -7.52 -2.54 -3.20
CA LEU A 157 -6.57 -2.67 -4.30
C LEU A 157 -5.34 -3.50 -3.93
N LEU A 158 -4.72 -4.07 -4.95
CA LEU A 158 -3.42 -4.73 -4.88
C LEU A 158 -2.52 -4.14 -5.97
N ILE A 159 -1.35 -3.65 -5.58
CA ILE A 159 -0.29 -3.27 -6.52
C ILE A 159 0.83 -4.28 -6.33
N GLN A 160 1.01 -5.15 -7.32
CA GLN A 160 2.08 -6.13 -7.36
C GLN A 160 3.23 -5.60 -8.22
N ILE A 161 4.45 -5.69 -7.70
CA ILE A 161 5.67 -5.26 -8.39
C ILE A 161 6.56 -6.47 -8.61
N THR A 162 7.24 -6.55 -9.75
CA THR A 162 8.28 -7.55 -10.00
C THR A 162 9.62 -6.89 -10.28
N HIS A 163 10.63 -7.22 -9.47
CA HIS A 163 12.02 -6.88 -9.76
C HIS A 163 12.72 -8.04 -10.48
N SER A 164 13.33 -7.72 -11.61
CA SER A 164 14.13 -8.68 -12.37
C SER A 164 15.42 -8.03 -12.87
N PHE A 165 16.31 -8.87 -13.36
CA PHE A 165 17.52 -8.43 -14.04
C PHE A 165 17.17 -8.14 -15.50
N LEU A 166 17.40 -6.91 -15.94
CA LEU A 166 17.16 -6.46 -17.29
C LEU A 166 18.42 -6.69 -18.13
N GLY A 167 18.26 -6.97 -19.44
CA GLY A 167 19.34 -7.41 -20.34
C GLY A 167 20.58 -6.49 -20.42
N SER A 168 20.50 -5.28 -19.89
CA SER A 168 21.58 -4.30 -19.71
C SER A 168 22.51 -4.57 -18.52
N GLY A 169 22.27 -5.62 -17.74
CA GLY A 169 23.10 -5.96 -16.59
C GLY A 169 22.66 -5.29 -15.28
N THR A 170 21.44 -4.74 -15.24
CA THR A 170 20.92 -3.90 -14.14
C THR A 170 19.62 -4.48 -13.62
N THR A 171 19.38 -4.36 -12.32
CA THR A 171 18.09 -4.72 -11.73
C THR A 171 17.19 -3.50 -11.70
N GLY A 172 15.91 -3.68 -11.99
CA GLY A 172 14.92 -2.64 -11.82
C GLY A 172 13.52 -3.21 -11.75
N ILE A 173 12.54 -2.32 -11.69
CA ILE A 173 11.14 -2.69 -11.74
C ILE A 173 10.78 -3.07 -13.17
N SER A 174 10.53 -4.36 -13.37
CA SER A 174 10.30 -4.97 -14.68
C SER A 174 8.83 -5.24 -14.97
N LYS A 175 7.96 -5.28 -13.95
CA LYS A 175 6.53 -5.45 -14.14
C LYS A 175 5.76 -4.78 -13.00
N VAL A 176 4.65 -4.15 -13.37
CA VAL A 176 3.66 -3.56 -12.47
C VAL A 176 2.30 -4.12 -12.83
N THR A 177 1.64 -4.72 -11.85
CA THR A 177 0.25 -5.20 -11.98
C THR A 177 -0.59 -4.50 -10.92
N VAL A 178 -1.63 -3.79 -11.35
CA VAL A 178 -2.60 -3.15 -10.47
C VAL A 178 -3.92 -3.90 -10.58
N ILE A 179 -4.44 -4.39 -9.46
CA ILE A 179 -5.75 -5.01 -9.36
C ILE A 179 -6.62 -4.12 -8.50
N VAL A 180 -7.65 -3.54 -9.09
CA VAL A 180 -8.75 -2.90 -8.37
C VAL A 180 -9.71 -4.00 -7.95
N LYS A 181 -9.84 -4.23 -6.65
CA LYS A 181 -10.71 -5.27 -6.09
C LYS A 181 -12.17 -4.86 -6.28
N GLU A 182 -13.03 -5.86 -6.43
CA GLU A 182 -14.46 -5.63 -6.63
C GLU A 182 -15.07 -4.89 -5.44
N ASN A 183 -15.93 -3.92 -5.73
CA ASN A 183 -16.78 -3.25 -4.77
C ASN A 183 -18.20 -3.23 -5.31
N GLY A 184 -19.13 -3.85 -4.57
CA GLY A 184 -20.50 -4.08 -5.01
C GLY A 184 -21.31 -2.82 -5.39
N ARG A 185 -20.84 -1.61 -5.04
CA ARG A 185 -21.48 -0.34 -5.43
C ARG A 185 -20.71 0.47 -6.47
N CYS A 186 -19.40 0.26 -6.59
CA CYS A 186 -18.50 1.19 -7.30
C CYS A 186 -17.80 0.59 -8.51
N THR A 187 -17.35 -0.66 -8.43
CA THR A 187 -16.53 -1.23 -9.50
C THR A 187 -16.55 -2.74 -9.50
N SER A 188 -16.65 -3.33 -10.68
CA SER A 188 -16.21 -4.71 -10.88
C SER A 188 -14.70 -4.81 -10.74
N ARG A 189 -14.17 -6.02 -10.57
CA ARG A 189 -12.71 -6.24 -10.55
C ARG A 189 -12.08 -5.70 -11.84
N LYS A 190 -11.05 -4.87 -11.72
CA LYS A 190 -10.25 -4.39 -12.87
C LYS A 190 -8.79 -4.74 -12.68
N GLN A 191 -8.10 -4.96 -13.80
CA GLN A 191 -6.68 -5.28 -13.81
C GLN A 191 -5.97 -4.46 -14.88
N TYR A 192 -4.90 -3.81 -14.48
CA TYR A 192 -3.93 -3.13 -15.33
C TYR A 192 -2.58 -3.84 -15.19
N GLU A 193 -1.88 -4.06 -16.28
CA GLU A 193 -0.57 -4.72 -16.28
C GLU A 193 0.34 -4.08 -17.31
N VAL A 194 1.61 -3.91 -16.93
CA VAL A 194 2.67 -3.46 -17.83
C VAL A 194 4.00 -4.08 -17.41
N GLY A 195 4.79 -4.51 -18.38
CA GLY A 195 6.11 -5.09 -18.23
C GLY A 195 7.21 -4.31 -18.94
N SER A 196 8.46 -4.73 -18.72
CA SER A 196 9.66 -4.18 -19.37
C SER A 196 9.65 -4.42 -20.88
N ASP A 197 8.96 -5.47 -21.34
CA ASP A 197 8.92 -5.87 -22.75
C ASP A 197 7.90 -5.05 -23.56
N ASP A 198 6.95 -4.37 -22.89
CA ASP A 198 6.00 -3.48 -23.53
C ASP A 198 6.69 -2.18 -23.98
N GLU A 199 6.44 -1.68 -25.19
CA GLU A 199 7.08 -0.41 -25.61
C GLU A 199 6.50 0.84 -24.92
N ARG A 200 5.23 0.75 -24.49
CA ARG A 200 4.42 1.89 -24.03
C ARG A 200 3.56 1.49 -22.85
N LEU A 201 3.17 2.46 -22.03
CA LEU A 201 2.15 2.24 -21.00
C LEU A 201 0.76 2.09 -21.65
N PRO A 202 0.00 1.02 -21.35
CA PRO A 202 -1.38 0.89 -21.82
C PRO A 202 -2.26 2.05 -21.34
N ASN A 203 -3.22 2.46 -22.16
CA ASN A 203 -4.21 3.48 -21.78
C ASN A 203 -5.55 2.89 -21.31
N SER A 204 -5.62 1.55 -21.18
CA SER A 204 -6.80 0.80 -20.79
C SER A 204 -6.46 -0.31 -19.80
N PHE A 205 -7.49 -0.81 -19.11
CA PHE A 205 -7.42 -2.06 -18.38
C PHE A 205 -7.25 -3.23 -19.36
N THR A 206 -6.89 -4.39 -18.83
CA THR A 206 -6.71 -5.66 -19.57
C THR A 206 -7.97 -6.12 -20.31
N ASP A 207 -9.16 -5.69 -19.89
CA ASP A 207 -10.43 -5.94 -20.58
C ASP A 207 -10.78 -4.87 -21.63
N GLY A 208 -9.86 -3.95 -21.93
CA GLY A 208 -10.02 -2.86 -22.90
C GLY A 208 -10.81 -1.66 -22.39
N SER A 209 -11.38 -1.71 -21.18
CA SER A 209 -12.07 -0.56 -20.60
C SER A 209 -11.09 0.53 -20.15
N ILE A 210 -11.48 1.80 -20.29
CA ILE A 210 -10.68 2.95 -19.85
C ILE A 210 -11.23 3.60 -18.57
N PHE A 211 -12.50 3.33 -18.24
CA PHE A 211 -13.15 3.73 -17.01
C PHE A 211 -14.25 2.73 -16.64
N VAL A 212 -14.69 2.82 -15.38
CA VAL A 212 -15.87 2.14 -14.83
C VAL A 212 -16.96 3.19 -14.60
N GLY A 213 -18.23 2.81 -14.76
CA GLY A 213 -19.36 3.73 -14.61
C GLY A 213 -19.79 4.35 -15.94
N ASN A 214 -20.14 5.63 -15.93
CA ASN A 214 -20.56 6.37 -17.12
C ASN A 214 -19.68 7.62 -17.32
N SER A 215 -19.92 8.38 -18.39
CA SER A 215 -19.10 9.55 -18.72
C SER A 215 -19.08 10.64 -17.65
N GLU A 216 -20.15 10.76 -16.86
CA GLU A 216 -20.32 11.77 -15.81
C GLU A 216 -19.77 11.31 -14.45
N ARG A 217 -19.87 10.01 -14.17
CA ARG A 217 -19.44 9.39 -12.91
C ARG A 217 -18.54 8.22 -13.22
N LYS A 218 -17.24 8.45 -13.04
CA LYS A 218 -16.16 7.49 -13.25
C LYS A 218 -15.50 7.08 -11.93
N PRO A 219 -16.06 6.14 -11.15
CA PRO A 219 -15.45 5.65 -9.91
C PRO A 219 -13.99 5.22 -10.06
N VAL A 220 -13.68 4.63 -11.21
CA VAL A 220 -12.34 4.20 -11.58
C VAL A 220 -12.07 4.65 -13.00
N GLU A 221 -10.93 5.28 -13.25
CA GLU A 221 -10.51 5.65 -14.61
C GLU A 221 -9.00 5.59 -14.77
N ILE A 222 -8.57 5.34 -16.00
CA ILE A 222 -7.19 5.49 -16.45
C ILE A 222 -7.08 6.80 -17.23
N LYS A 223 -6.17 7.67 -16.81
CA LYS A 223 -5.75 8.84 -17.58
C LYS A 223 -4.34 8.63 -18.09
N SER A 224 -4.19 8.53 -19.40
CA SER A 224 -2.89 8.57 -20.06
C SER A 224 -2.63 10.01 -20.49
N LEU A 225 -1.65 10.67 -19.87
CA LEU A 225 -1.19 11.98 -20.34
C LEU A 225 -0.31 11.83 -21.58
N ASN A 226 0.49 10.76 -21.60
CA ASN A 226 1.32 10.36 -22.72
C ASN A 226 1.57 8.84 -22.65
N GLN A 227 2.40 8.31 -23.56
CA GLN A 227 2.70 6.88 -23.65
C GLN A 227 3.71 6.39 -22.58
N THR A 228 4.23 7.28 -21.73
CA THR A 228 5.23 7.00 -20.69
C THR A 228 4.74 7.34 -19.28
N TYR A 229 3.53 7.90 -19.14
CA TYR A 229 2.94 8.30 -17.87
C TYR A 229 1.43 8.05 -17.86
N VAL A 230 0.99 7.26 -16.88
CA VAL A 230 -0.42 6.90 -16.67
C VAL A 230 -0.81 7.09 -15.22
N GLU A 231 -2.00 7.66 -15.02
CA GLU A 231 -2.68 7.75 -13.74
C GLU A 231 -3.83 6.76 -13.70
N ILE A 232 -3.90 5.94 -12.66
CA ILE A 232 -5.07 5.11 -12.35
C ILE A 232 -5.76 5.74 -11.15
N ILE A 233 -6.93 6.32 -11.38
CA ILE A 233 -7.66 7.13 -10.40
C ILE A 233 -8.82 6.30 -9.86
N LEU A 234 -8.81 6.03 -8.55
CA LEU A 234 -9.89 5.37 -7.81
C LEU A 234 -10.61 6.45 -7.00
N ARG A 235 -11.56 7.15 -7.64
CA ARG A 235 -12.30 8.28 -7.05
C ARG A 235 -13.07 7.87 -5.81
N TYR A 236 -13.68 6.68 -5.81
CA TYR A 236 -14.51 6.18 -4.69
C TYR A 236 -13.76 6.00 -3.36
N ILE A 237 -12.42 5.93 -3.39
CA ILE A 237 -11.56 5.90 -2.21
C ILE A 237 -10.49 7.00 -2.23
N ALA A 238 -10.70 8.05 -3.04
CA ALA A 238 -9.78 9.19 -3.20
C ALA A 238 -8.30 8.78 -3.33
N THR A 239 -8.04 7.72 -4.10
CA THR A 239 -6.71 7.13 -4.29
C THR A 239 -6.26 7.28 -5.73
N THR A 240 -4.98 7.58 -5.95
CA THR A 240 -4.41 7.72 -7.28
C THR A 240 -3.06 7.01 -7.35
N ILE A 241 -2.90 6.18 -8.39
CA ILE A 241 -1.68 5.43 -8.68
C ILE A 241 -1.05 6.06 -9.90
N TYR A 242 0.25 6.33 -9.84
CA TYR A 242 1.03 6.96 -10.89
C TYR A 242 2.07 5.96 -11.37
N ILE A 243 2.10 5.69 -12.66
CA ILE A 243 3.04 4.75 -13.26
C ILE A 243 3.81 5.51 -14.34
N ARG A 244 5.14 5.51 -14.24
CA ARG A 244 6.02 6.06 -15.29
C ARG A 244 6.85 4.95 -15.94
N ARG A 245 7.22 5.19 -17.18
CA ARG A 245 8.17 4.37 -17.94
C ARG A 245 9.33 5.22 -18.43
N HIS A 246 10.54 4.72 -18.22
CA HIS A 246 11.77 5.25 -18.78
C HIS A 246 12.62 4.10 -19.34
N GLY A 247 12.73 4.02 -20.67
CA GLY A 247 13.37 2.88 -21.31
C GLY A 247 12.69 1.56 -20.96
N ALA A 248 13.43 0.63 -20.35
CA ALA A 248 12.93 -0.65 -19.86
C ALA A 248 12.46 -0.63 -18.38
N TYR A 249 12.65 0.49 -17.68
CA TYR A 249 12.38 0.60 -16.25
C TYR A 249 11.02 1.25 -16.01
N LEU A 250 10.32 0.73 -15.01
CA LEU A 250 9.07 1.28 -14.51
C LEU A 250 9.32 1.98 -13.16
N SER A 251 8.44 2.91 -12.81
CA SER A 251 8.33 3.45 -11.45
C SER A 251 6.87 3.59 -11.07
N VAL A 252 6.57 3.47 -9.79
CA VAL A 252 5.20 3.52 -9.26
C VAL A 252 5.15 4.45 -8.06
N ALA A 253 4.19 5.37 -8.05
CA ALA A 253 3.83 6.15 -6.88
C ALA A 253 2.34 6.01 -6.56
N LEU A 254 1.99 6.26 -5.31
CA LEU A 254 0.65 6.12 -4.78
C LEU A 254 0.35 7.27 -3.84
N ARG A 255 -0.77 7.93 -4.08
CA ARG A 255 -1.41 8.85 -3.13
C ARG A 255 -2.68 8.19 -2.60
N ILE A 256 -2.76 8.01 -1.29
CA ILE A 256 -3.84 7.26 -0.63
C ILE A 256 -4.28 7.97 0.66
N PRO A 257 -5.58 8.05 0.98
CA PRO A 257 -6.03 8.65 2.23
C PRO A 257 -5.58 7.85 3.46
N GLU A 258 -5.25 8.55 4.54
CA GLU A 258 -4.86 7.96 5.83
C GLU A 258 -5.90 6.97 6.35
N ARG A 259 -7.19 7.28 6.20
CA ARG A 259 -8.28 6.38 6.62
C ARG A 259 -8.21 5.01 5.94
N ILE A 260 -7.84 4.97 4.66
CA ILE A 260 -7.74 3.71 3.90
C ILE A 260 -6.52 2.90 4.38
N VAL A 261 -5.45 3.59 4.77
CA VAL A 261 -4.26 2.96 5.35
C VAL A 261 -4.59 2.36 6.73
N GLN A 262 -5.34 3.08 7.57
CA GLN A 262 -5.74 2.62 8.91
C GLN A 262 -6.75 1.46 8.89
N GLU A 263 -7.49 1.30 7.79
CA GLU A 263 -8.40 0.17 7.57
C GLU A 263 -7.66 -1.12 7.16
N GLN A 264 -6.35 -1.07 6.88
CA GLN A 264 -5.55 -2.26 6.58
C GLN A 264 -5.46 -3.16 7.82
N THR A 265 -5.57 -4.47 7.58
CA THR A 265 -5.43 -5.48 8.64
C THR A 265 -4.01 -6.02 8.69
N ASP A 266 -3.56 -6.46 9.87
CA ASP A 266 -2.20 -7.00 10.10
C ASP A 266 -1.83 -8.22 9.21
N ASN A 267 -2.82 -8.84 8.57
CA ASN A 267 -2.64 -10.01 7.71
C ASN A 267 -2.21 -9.66 6.26
N GLU A 268 -2.20 -8.38 5.89
CA GLU A 268 -1.86 -7.92 4.55
C GLU A 268 -0.44 -7.36 4.52
N PHE A 269 0.56 -8.20 4.22
CA PHE A 269 1.94 -7.74 4.05
C PHE A 269 2.06 -6.88 2.79
N ASP A 270 2.56 -5.65 2.95
CA ASP A 270 3.01 -4.80 1.86
C ASP A 270 4.18 -3.89 2.28
N ILE A 271 5.00 -3.51 1.31
CA ILE A 271 6.22 -2.75 1.59
C ILE A 271 5.95 -1.24 1.74
N CYS A 272 4.85 -0.67 1.21
CA CYS A 272 4.54 0.74 1.42
C CYS A 272 4.23 1.05 2.88
N THR A 273 3.62 0.12 3.61
CA THR A 273 3.29 0.27 5.02
C THR A 273 4.46 -0.16 5.91
N THR A 274 5.05 -1.34 5.64
CA THR A 274 6.04 -1.95 6.55
C THR A 274 7.50 -1.73 6.17
N GLY A 275 7.78 -1.31 4.93
CA GLY A 275 9.12 -1.36 4.35
C GLY A 275 9.54 -2.79 3.98
N CYS A 276 10.81 -2.99 3.64
CA CYS A 276 11.36 -4.33 3.45
C CYS A 276 11.94 -4.89 4.76
N SER A 277 12.06 -6.22 4.80
CA SER A 277 12.67 -6.93 5.93
C SER A 277 14.08 -6.41 6.22
N ARG A 278 14.53 -6.48 7.48
CA ARG A 278 15.88 -6.00 7.87
C ARG A 278 17.00 -6.73 7.11
N SER A 279 16.82 -8.00 6.79
CA SER A 279 17.77 -8.78 5.99
C SER A 279 17.83 -8.33 4.53
N ASP A 280 16.74 -7.75 4.02
CA ASP A 280 16.65 -7.25 2.65
C ASP A 280 16.89 -5.74 2.54
N MET A 281 17.34 -5.07 3.60
CA MET A 281 17.57 -3.63 3.56
C MET A 281 19.04 -3.31 3.24
N ILE A 282 19.26 -2.53 2.18
CA ILE A 282 20.58 -2.00 1.85
C ILE A 282 20.84 -0.79 2.76
N LYS A 283 21.97 -0.85 3.46
CA LYS A 283 22.53 0.25 4.25
C LYS A 283 23.12 1.32 3.32
N LEU A 284 22.22 2.10 2.71
CA LEU A 284 22.54 3.05 1.63
C LEU A 284 23.55 4.10 2.06
N GLU A 285 23.37 4.67 3.26
CA GLU A 285 24.26 5.71 3.80
C GLU A 285 25.68 5.20 3.99
N GLU A 286 25.83 4.00 4.57
CA GLU A 286 27.12 3.32 4.72
C GLU A 286 27.73 2.93 3.37
N ALA A 287 26.90 2.52 2.40
CA ALA A 287 27.34 2.20 1.05
C ALA A 287 27.86 3.44 0.32
N LEU A 288 27.21 4.59 0.47
CA LEU A 288 27.63 5.85 -0.14
C LEU A 288 28.84 6.48 0.57
N ALA A 289 28.98 6.27 1.88
CA ALA A 289 30.15 6.71 2.65
C ALA A 289 31.45 6.02 2.20
N ASN A 290 31.38 4.72 1.87
CA ASN A 290 32.52 3.97 1.37
C ASN A 290 32.11 2.94 0.30
N PRO A 291 31.91 3.39 -0.95
CA PRO A 291 31.39 2.52 -1.99
C PRO A 291 32.35 1.41 -2.40
N ILE A 292 33.66 1.62 -2.23
CA ILE A 292 34.68 0.59 -2.49
C ILE A 292 34.51 -0.58 -1.52
N SER A 293 34.31 -0.29 -0.23
CA SER A 293 34.09 -1.31 0.80
C SER A 293 32.80 -2.10 0.54
N PHE A 294 31.71 -1.39 0.22
CA PHE A 294 30.43 -2.00 -0.13
C PHE A 294 30.54 -2.91 -1.37
N THR A 295 31.04 -2.39 -2.49
CA THR A 295 31.14 -3.13 -3.74
C THR A 295 32.03 -4.36 -3.63
N ARG A 296 33.17 -4.26 -2.93
CA ARG A 296 34.03 -5.42 -2.63
C ARG A 296 33.28 -6.49 -1.83
N CYS A 297 32.59 -6.09 -0.76
CA CYS A 297 31.89 -7.05 0.09
C CYS A 297 30.75 -7.78 -0.66
N HIS A 298 30.03 -7.07 -1.52
CA HIS A 298 28.90 -7.62 -2.27
C HIS A 298 29.29 -8.20 -3.64
N GLY A 299 30.58 -8.24 -3.99
CA GLY A 299 31.05 -8.74 -5.29
C GLY A 299 30.51 -7.96 -6.49
N ILE A 300 30.19 -6.68 -6.29
CA ILE A 300 29.67 -5.77 -7.33
C ILE A 300 30.83 -4.94 -7.87
N ARG A 301 30.77 -4.54 -9.14
CA ARG A 301 31.74 -3.60 -9.72
C ARG A 301 31.08 -2.23 -9.87
N MET A 302 31.77 -1.18 -9.44
CA MET A 302 31.38 0.18 -9.78
C MET A 302 31.60 0.39 -11.28
N LYS A 303 30.57 0.84 -11.99
CA LYS A 303 30.66 1.14 -13.42
C LYS A 303 31.06 2.59 -13.69
N ILE A 304 30.69 3.49 -12.77
CA ILE A 304 31.00 4.92 -12.85
C ILE A 304 31.75 5.35 -11.58
N PRO A 305 32.76 6.23 -11.65
CA PRO A 305 33.41 6.78 -10.46
C PRO A 305 32.44 7.64 -9.63
N LEU A 306 32.54 7.57 -8.30
CA LEU A 306 31.66 8.31 -7.37
C LEU A 306 31.55 9.80 -7.68
N LYS A 307 32.69 10.46 -7.95
CA LYS A 307 32.72 11.89 -8.27
C LYS A 307 31.90 12.24 -9.52
N VAL A 308 31.94 11.37 -10.54
CA VAL A 308 31.18 11.56 -11.78
C VAL A 308 29.68 11.36 -11.52
N ALA A 309 29.31 10.35 -10.72
CA ALA A 309 27.92 10.12 -10.37
C ALA A 309 27.31 11.30 -9.59
N ILE A 310 28.05 11.85 -8.61
CA ILE A 310 27.68 13.06 -7.85
C ILE A 310 27.43 14.24 -8.81
N GLU A 311 28.36 14.49 -9.72
CA GLU A 311 28.27 15.62 -10.65
C GLU A 311 27.07 15.49 -11.62
N ARG A 312 26.78 14.26 -12.08
CA ARG A 312 25.64 13.96 -12.94
C ARG A 312 24.30 14.19 -12.23
N CYS A 313 24.14 13.64 -11.03
CA CYS A 313 22.92 13.82 -10.23
C CYS A 313 22.70 15.29 -9.83
N ASN A 314 23.78 16.03 -9.57
CA ASN A 314 23.71 17.47 -9.29
C ASN A 314 23.24 18.28 -10.51
N ARG A 315 23.76 17.99 -11.71
CA ARG A 315 23.31 18.64 -12.94
C ARG A 315 21.84 18.39 -13.25
N ALA A 316 21.30 17.26 -12.80
CA ALA A 316 19.88 16.93 -12.92
C ALA A 316 19.00 17.59 -11.84
N ASN A 317 19.56 18.45 -10.98
CA ASN A 317 18.87 19.11 -9.87
C ASN A 317 18.16 18.14 -8.91
N ILE A 318 18.72 16.94 -8.74
CA ILE A 318 18.21 15.94 -7.81
C ILE A 318 18.75 16.26 -6.41
N THR A 319 17.91 16.16 -5.39
CA THR A 319 18.22 16.56 -4.01
C THR A 319 17.84 15.49 -2.97
N ASP A 320 18.35 15.64 -1.76
CA ASP A 320 17.96 14.88 -0.57
C ASP A 320 18.05 13.35 -0.78
N ALA A 321 17.06 12.58 -0.34
CA ALA A 321 17.06 11.12 -0.49
C ALA A 321 17.02 10.66 -1.95
N PHE A 322 16.48 11.48 -2.87
CA PHE A 322 16.53 11.20 -4.30
C PHE A 322 17.95 11.35 -4.84
N PHE A 323 18.73 12.27 -4.29
CA PHE A 323 20.13 12.44 -4.66
C PHE A 323 20.96 11.22 -4.25
N ASP A 324 20.74 10.70 -3.06
CA ASP A 324 21.40 9.48 -2.57
C ASP A 324 21.07 8.27 -3.46
N ALA A 325 19.79 8.12 -3.80
CA ALA A 325 19.30 7.10 -4.75
C ALA A 325 19.97 7.25 -6.13
N CYS A 326 20.00 8.46 -6.68
CA CYS A 326 20.59 8.73 -7.98
C CYS A 326 22.08 8.37 -8.02
N VAL A 327 22.84 8.80 -7.01
CA VAL A 327 24.28 8.53 -6.97
C VAL A 327 24.51 7.04 -6.83
N PHE A 328 23.77 6.35 -5.97
CA PHE A 328 23.90 4.90 -5.79
C PHE A 328 23.57 4.13 -7.07
N ASP A 329 22.43 4.41 -7.69
CA ASP A 329 22.00 3.73 -8.91
C ASP A 329 22.98 3.97 -10.04
N LEU A 330 23.39 5.22 -10.29
CA LEU A 330 24.32 5.55 -11.38
C LEU A 330 25.72 4.94 -11.14
N LEU A 331 26.21 4.93 -9.90
CA LEU A 331 27.49 4.32 -9.53
C LEU A 331 27.57 2.84 -9.90
N ILE A 332 26.50 2.09 -9.61
CA ILE A 332 26.45 0.64 -9.78
C ILE A 332 26.00 0.25 -11.19
N SER A 333 24.99 0.93 -11.73
CA SER A 333 24.36 0.57 -13.00
C SER A 333 25.06 1.17 -14.22
N GLY A 334 25.68 2.36 -14.07
CA GLY A 334 26.18 3.18 -15.16
C GLY A 334 25.11 3.65 -16.13
N ASP A 335 23.84 3.55 -15.76
CA ASP A 335 22.70 3.82 -16.63
C ASP A 335 22.07 5.18 -16.32
N GLU A 336 22.20 6.11 -17.27
CA GLU A 336 21.65 7.47 -17.17
C GLU A 336 20.10 7.48 -17.14
N ILE A 337 19.45 6.39 -17.55
CA ILE A 337 17.97 6.30 -17.49
C ILE A 337 17.48 6.38 -16.04
N PHE A 338 18.24 5.87 -15.07
CA PHE A 338 17.88 6.02 -13.66
C PHE A 338 17.94 7.47 -13.18
N VAL A 339 18.86 8.28 -13.70
CA VAL A 339 18.94 9.72 -13.37
C VAL A 339 17.64 10.41 -13.75
N ALA A 340 17.15 10.18 -14.97
CA ALA A 340 15.89 10.74 -15.46
C ALA A 340 14.69 10.23 -14.64
N GLN A 341 14.62 8.93 -14.38
CA GLN A 341 13.52 8.34 -13.62
C GLN A 341 13.45 8.86 -12.17
N ILE A 342 14.61 9.05 -11.52
CA ILE A 342 14.68 9.56 -10.15
C ILE A 342 14.34 11.05 -10.09
N ALA A 343 14.75 11.84 -11.09
CA ALA A 343 14.33 13.23 -11.22
C ALA A 343 12.80 13.35 -11.35
N ASP A 344 12.17 12.48 -12.14
CA ASP A 344 10.71 12.39 -12.24
C ASP A 344 10.05 12.01 -10.92
N ALA A 345 10.61 11.06 -10.17
CA ALA A 345 10.09 10.66 -8.86
C ALA A 345 10.17 11.81 -7.83
N GLN A 346 11.22 12.63 -7.91
CA GLN A 346 11.34 13.87 -7.13
C GLN A 346 10.28 14.89 -7.55
N TYR A 347 10.10 15.11 -8.86
CA TYR A 347 9.07 16.02 -9.36
C TYR A 347 7.68 15.61 -8.87
N ASP A 348 7.36 14.31 -8.95
CA ASP A 348 6.07 13.75 -8.53
C ASP A 348 5.76 14.02 -7.07
N ILE A 349 6.69 13.78 -6.15
CA ILE A 349 6.40 14.02 -4.73
C ILE A 349 6.24 15.52 -4.43
N ILE A 350 6.96 16.38 -5.14
CA ILE A 350 6.89 17.84 -4.97
C ILE A 350 5.52 18.36 -5.42
N ASP A 351 5.03 17.88 -6.56
CA ASP A 351 3.74 18.28 -7.14
C ASP A 351 2.55 17.65 -6.40
N LEU A 352 2.63 16.34 -6.14
CA LEU A 352 1.49 15.54 -5.69
C LEU A 352 1.34 15.49 -4.16
N TYR A 353 2.38 15.84 -3.40
CA TYR A 353 2.41 15.71 -1.94
C TYR A 353 3.07 16.91 -1.24
N SER A 354 2.32 18.02 -1.15
CA SER A 354 2.77 19.28 -0.53
C SER A 354 3.39 19.19 0.88
N PRO A 355 3.03 18.24 1.78
CA PRO A 355 3.73 18.10 3.06
C PRO A 355 5.21 17.75 2.93
N TYR A 356 5.64 17.16 1.80
CA TYR A 356 7.05 16.86 1.54
C TYR A 356 7.92 18.11 1.58
N ILE A 357 7.54 19.13 0.81
CA ILE A 357 8.27 20.40 0.74
C ILE A 357 8.37 21.09 2.10
N ARG A 358 7.29 21.02 2.90
CA ARG A 358 7.23 21.71 4.19
C ARG A 358 8.07 21.07 5.29
N HIS A 359 8.25 19.75 5.25
CA HIS A 359 8.78 19.01 6.40
C HIS A 359 10.04 18.20 6.12
N TYR A 360 10.34 17.89 4.85
CA TYR A 360 11.39 16.93 4.49
C TYR A 360 12.40 17.48 3.47
N PHE A 361 12.02 18.49 2.69
CA PHE A 361 12.90 19.06 1.68
C PHE A 361 14.01 19.90 2.31
N THR A 362 15.27 19.59 1.98
CA THR A 362 16.43 20.38 2.41
C THR A 362 17.26 20.91 1.25
N GLY A 363 17.07 20.36 0.05
CA GLY A 363 17.83 20.74 -1.14
C GLY A 363 19.27 20.21 -1.14
N ARG A 364 19.58 19.17 -0.36
CA ARG A 364 20.94 18.65 -0.23
C ARG A 364 21.41 17.97 -1.52
N GLN A 365 22.64 18.27 -1.92
CA GLN A 365 23.28 17.82 -3.18
C GLN A 365 24.70 17.27 -2.97
N ASN A 366 24.97 16.76 -1.78
CA ASN A 366 26.27 16.22 -1.39
C ASN A 366 26.10 15.04 -0.43
N LEU A 367 27.18 14.26 -0.26
CA LEU A 367 27.21 13.06 0.59
C LEU A 367 27.99 13.25 1.90
N THR A 368 28.44 14.46 2.22
CA THR A 368 29.36 14.71 3.35
C THR A 368 28.75 14.35 4.71
N LEU A 369 27.41 14.33 4.80
CA LEU A 369 26.68 13.84 5.98
C LEU A 369 27.08 12.40 6.37
N TYR A 370 27.48 11.60 5.39
CA TYR A 370 27.80 10.18 5.58
C TYR A 370 29.28 9.92 5.83
N ASP A 371 30.16 10.92 5.81
CA ASP A 371 31.61 10.73 5.98
C ASP A 371 31.95 9.98 7.29
N SER A 372 31.20 10.26 8.36
CA SER A 372 31.33 9.57 9.67
C SER A 372 31.03 8.06 9.61
N LYS A 373 30.32 7.60 8.59
CA LYS A 373 29.93 6.19 8.38
C LYS A 373 30.92 5.40 7.52
N ALA A 374 31.95 6.04 6.98
CA ALA A 374 32.91 5.40 6.06
C ALA A 374 33.69 4.22 6.69
N GLY A 375 33.76 4.16 8.03
CA GLY A 375 34.35 3.08 8.80
C GLY A 375 33.45 1.85 9.02
N TYR A 376 32.23 1.82 8.46
CA TYR A 376 31.31 0.70 8.62
C TYR A 376 31.91 -0.61 8.11
N LYS A 377 31.82 -1.67 8.92
CA LYS A 377 32.30 -3.01 8.60
C LYS A 377 31.14 -3.88 8.11
N TRP A 378 31.19 -4.24 6.83
CA TRP A 378 30.23 -5.15 6.23
C TRP A 378 30.45 -6.58 6.74
N MET A 379 29.34 -7.28 6.99
CA MET A 379 29.34 -8.67 7.45
C MET A 379 28.84 -9.57 6.31
N GLN A 380 29.19 -10.86 6.33
CA GLN A 380 28.75 -11.84 5.33
C GLN A 380 29.13 -11.50 3.88
N CYS A 381 30.33 -10.95 3.68
CA CYS A 381 30.84 -10.65 2.35
C CYS A 381 30.99 -11.91 1.49
N ILE A 382 30.75 -11.77 0.19
CA ILE A 382 31.02 -12.81 -0.78
C ILE A 382 32.53 -13.09 -0.73
N ARG A 383 32.91 -14.32 -0.34
CA ARG A 383 34.32 -14.72 -0.36
C ARG A 383 34.78 -14.70 -1.81
N GLU A 384 35.81 -13.91 -2.11
CA GLU A 384 36.52 -13.97 -3.38
C GLU A 384 37.12 -15.38 -3.52
N SER A 385 36.42 -16.28 -4.22
CA SER A 385 37.09 -17.40 -4.86
C SER A 385 37.94 -16.80 -5.97
N SER A 386 39.25 -16.82 -5.76
CA SER A 386 40.29 -16.52 -6.74
C SER A 386 39.91 -16.95 -8.17
N SER A 387 39.89 -15.96 -9.07
CA SER A 387 40.21 -16.07 -10.51
C SER A 387 40.12 -17.47 -11.15
N SER A 388 39.02 -17.75 -11.84
CA SER A 388 39.09 -18.51 -13.08
C SER A 388 38.24 -17.82 -14.13
N PHE A 389 38.91 -17.40 -15.20
CA PHE A 389 38.28 -16.98 -16.45
C PHE A 389 37.39 -18.12 -16.94
N ILE A 390 36.09 -17.87 -17.07
CA ILE A 390 35.20 -18.76 -17.83
C ILE A 390 35.03 -18.11 -19.20
N ASN A 391 35.71 -18.67 -20.20
CA ASN A 391 35.45 -18.41 -21.61
C ASN A 391 34.02 -18.88 -21.95
N PRO A 392 33.27 -18.14 -22.78
CA PRO A 392 31.91 -18.49 -23.16
C PRO A 392 31.93 -19.45 -24.34
N GLU A 393 32.17 -20.73 -24.10
CA GLU A 393 31.86 -21.82 -25.05
C GLU A 393 32.08 -23.17 -24.35
N GLN A 394 31.02 -23.73 -23.74
CA GLN A 394 30.81 -25.17 -23.59
C GLN A 394 29.39 -25.42 -23.07
N ILE A 395 28.45 -25.46 -24.01
CA ILE A 395 27.15 -26.10 -23.84
C ILE A 395 27.36 -27.59 -24.14
N SER A 396 27.46 -28.42 -23.10
CA SER A 396 27.13 -29.85 -23.16
C SER A 396 27.32 -30.50 -21.79
N GLY A 397 26.21 -30.98 -21.22
CA GLY A 397 26.23 -32.11 -20.30
C GLY A 397 26.13 -31.77 -18.81
N SER A 398 24.91 -31.76 -18.28
CA SER A 398 24.52 -32.75 -17.26
C SER A 398 23.04 -32.61 -16.91
N ILE A 399 22.26 -33.42 -17.61
CA ILE A 399 21.01 -33.98 -17.14
C ILE A 399 21.37 -34.83 -15.91
N ASN A 400 21.16 -34.32 -14.69
CA ASN A 400 21.00 -35.12 -13.47
C ASN A 400 20.74 -34.22 -12.25
N LEU A 401 19.55 -33.64 -12.20
CA LEU A 401 18.95 -33.16 -10.94
C LEU A 401 17.41 -33.16 -11.00
N GLN A 402 16.83 -33.95 -11.90
CA GLN A 402 15.38 -34.06 -12.11
C GLN A 402 14.82 -35.45 -11.78
N GLN A 403 15.63 -36.32 -11.16
CA GLN A 403 15.24 -37.70 -10.82
C GLN A 403 15.03 -37.95 -9.32
N GLN A 404 15.20 -36.92 -8.46
CA GLN A 404 14.95 -37.03 -7.02
C GLN A 404 13.66 -36.35 -6.54
N CYS A 405 12.99 -35.53 -7.37
CA CYS A 405 11.68 -34.95 -7.04
C CYS A 405 10.46 -35.73 -7.56
N ASN A 406 10.64 -36.80 -8.34
CA ASN A 406 9.52 -37.63 -8.84
C ASN A 406 9.21 -38.88 -8.00
N ASN A 407 10.11 -39.30 -7.10
CA ASN A 407 9.85 -40.47 -6.23
C ASN A 407 9.07 -40.12 -4.95
N MET A 408 9.15 -38.88 -4.47
CA MET A 408 8.34 -38.43 -3.32
C MET A 408 6.85 -38.27 -3.67
N ASN A 409 6.51 -37.83 -4.89
CA ASN A 409 5.12 -37.71 -5.32
C ASN A 409 4.46 -39.05 -5.64
N ARG A 410 5.21 -40.10 -6.04
CA ARG A 410 4.64 -41.43 -6.24
C ARG A 410 4.32 -42.15 -4.92
N LEU A 411 5.13 -41.98 -3.88
CA LEU A 411 4.87 -42.61 -2.58
C LEU A 411 3.64 -42.00 -1.89
N VAL A 412 3.45 -40.69 -1.99
CA VAL A 412 2.30 -39.97 -1.40
C VAL A 412 1.00 -40.31 -2.15
N LEU A 413 1.05 -40.49 -3.48
CA LEU A 413 -0.12 -40.88 -4.26
C LEU A 413 -0.56 -42.33 -3.99
N VAL A 414 0.39 -43.25 -3.76
CA VAL A 414 0.08 -44.64 -3.41
C VAL A 414 -0.52 -44.74 -2.00
N MET A 415 -0.02 -43.95 -1.04
CA MET A 415 -0.59 -43.90 0.32
C MET A 415 -2.01 -43.31 0.35
N LEU A 416 -2.31 -42.33 -0.50
CA LEU A 416 -3.66 -41.76 -0.61
C LEU A 416 -4.66 -42.72 -1.26
N ILE A 417 -4.23 -43.56 -2.21
CA ILE A 417 -5.10 -44.56 -2.84
C ILE A 417 -5.42 -45.72 -1.87
N PHE A 418 -4.49 -46.12 -1.01
CA PHE A 418 -4.75 -47.14 0.02
C PHE A 418 -5.72 -46.65 1.12
N ILE A 419 -5.66 -45.37 1.50
CA ILE A 419 -6.58 -44.79 2.50
C ILE A 419 -8.01 -44.65 1.95
N VAL A 420 -8.17 -44.46 0.64
CA VAL A 420 -9.49 -44.39 0.00
C VAL A 420 -10.11 -45.79 -0.17
N PHE A 421 -9.30 -46.84 -0.35
CA PHE A 421 -9.82 -48.21 -0.49
C PHE A 421 -10.20 -48.88 0.84
N GLU A 422 -9.62 -48.49 1.98
CA GLU A 422 -10.04 -49.01 3.29
C GLU A 422 -11.33 -48.35 3.82
N TYR A 423 -11.76 -47.22 3.26
CA TYR A 423 -12.98 -46.51 3.69
C TYR A 423 -14.28 -46.95 2.98
N GLU A 424 -14.23 -47.90 2.04
CA GLU A 424 -15.41 -48.50 1.40
C GLU A 424 -15.67 -49.96 1.80
N ILE A 425 -14.92 -50.51 2.76
CA ILE A 425 -15.20 -51.82 3.34
C ILE A 425 -15.11 -51.73 4.87
N PHE A 426 -16.03 -50.99 5.49
CA PHE A 426 -16.55 -51.24 6.84
C PHE A 426 -17.89 -50.53 7.08
#